data_AF-A0A0F9NBV5-F1
#
_entry.id   AF-A0A0F9NBV5-F1
#
_cell.length_a   1.000
_cell.length_b   1.000
_cell.length_c   1.000
_cell.angle_alpha   90.00
_cell.angle_beta   90.00
_cell.angle_gamma   90.00
#
_symmetry.space_group_name_H-M   'P 1'
#
loop_
_entity.id
_entity.type
_entity.pdbx_description
1 polymer ?
#
loop_
_entity_poly.entity_id
_entity_poly.type
_entity_poly.pdbx_seq_one_letter_code
_entity_poly.pdbx_strand_id
1 'polypeptide(L)'
;MSRPKKYKTPEELKLKITDYFCGVVNDDVVPTKSGLTYHLGFVSKTALNEYLGYEEAYSYVIKEAFIRIEIWWEKKLAGNCVTGSIFWLKNNAGYADKTETRHSGEVSLTAPKIA
;
A
#
# COMPACT_ATOMS: atom_id res chain seq x y z
N MET A 1 2.57 -26.77 7.13
CA MET A 1 1.46 -27.37 6.36
C MET A 1 0.72 -26.23 5.67
N SER A 2 0.75 -26.15 4.34
CA SER A 2 0.16 -25.02 3.60
C SER A 2 -1.35 -25.18 3.51
N ARG A 3 -2.09 -24.13 3.89
CA ARG A 3 -3.56 -24.10 3.78
C ARG A 3 -3.94 -24.21 2.29
N PRO A 4 -4.93 -25.03 1.92
CA PRO A 4 -5.34 -25.14 0.53
C PRO A 4 -5.80 -23.78 -0.03
N LYS A 5 -5.44 -23.51 -1.29
CA LYS A 5 -5.84 -22.29 -2.01
C LYS A 5 -7.37 -22.19 -2.03
N LYS A 6 -7.92 -21.12 -1.48
CA LYS A 6 -9.33 -20.72 -1.57
C LYS A 6 -9.80 -20.45 -3.00
N TYR A 7 -9.03 -19.67 -3.77
CA TYR A 7 -9.22 -19.43 -5.20
C TYR A 7 -8.35 -20.36 -6.02
N LYS A 8 -8.93 -21.03 -7.02
CA LYS A 8 -8.23 -22.03 -7.84
C LYS A 8 -7.56 -21.42 -9.05
N THR A 9 -8.07 -20.27 -9.54
CA THR A 9 -7.46 -19.53 -10.65
C THR A 9 -7.32 -18.03 -10.33
N PRO A 10 -6.37 -17.33 -10.96
CA PRO A 10 -6.23 -15.88 -10.85
C PRO A 10 -7.47 -15.11 -11.33
N GLU A 11 -8.21 -15.65 -12.30
CA GLU A 11 -9.42 -15.05 -12.87
C GLU A 11 -10.57 -15.04 -11.86
N GLU A 12 -10.75 -16.13 -11.10
CA GLU A 12 -11.73 -16.20 -10.00
C GLU A 12 -11.44 -15.13 -8.94
N LEU A 13 -10.16 -14.98 -8.58
CA LEU A 13 -9.73 -13.95 -7.65
C LEU A 13 -10.01 -12.55 -8.23
N LYS A 14 -9.62 -12.31 -9.48
CA LYS A 14 -9.84 -11.02 -10.17
C LYS A 14 -11.32 -10.63 -10.19
N LEU A 15 -12.20 -11.57 -10.50
CA LEU A 15 -13.65 -11.34 -10.51
C LEU A 15 -14.16 -10.87 -9.15
N LYS A 16 -13.69 -11.48 -8.05
CA LYS A 16 -14.06 -11.07 -6.69
C LYS A 16 -13.45 -9.74 -6.26
N ILE A 17 -12.26 -9.42 -6.73
CA ILE A 17 -11.68 -8.09 -6.53
C ILE A 17 -12.50 -7.03 -7.28
N THR A 18 -12.92 -7.31 -8.52
CA THR A 18 -13.79 -6.41 -9.29
C THR A 18 -15.14 -6.20 -8.59
N ASP A 19 -15.77 -7.27 -8.10
CA ASP A 19 -17.01 -7.23 -7.32
C ASP A 19 -16.91 -6.28 -6.12
N TYR A 20 -15.82 -6.40 -5.33
CA TYR A 20 -15.54 -5.48 -4.23
C TYR A 20 -15.50 -4.02 -4.67
N PHE A 21 -14.74 -3.69 -5.72
CA PHE A 21 -14.63 -2.30 -6.17
C PHE A 21 -15.92 -1.76 -6.79
N CYS A 22 -16.72 -2.61 -7.44
CA CYS A 22 -18.06 -2.24 -7.91
C CYS A 22 -18.98 -1.86 -6.74
N GLY A 23 -18.98 -2.64 -5.65
CA GLY A 23 -19.74 -2.32 -4.44
C GLY A 23 -19.29 -1.00 -3.79
N VAL A 24 -17.98 -0.82 -3.65
CA VAL A 24 -17.41 0.41 -3.06
C VAL A 24 -17.82 1.68 -3.82
N VAL A 25 -17.84 1.61 -5.16
CA VAL A 25 -18.26 2.75 -6.01
C VAL A 25 -19.74 3.08 -5.83
N ASN A 26 -20.59 2.06 -5.68
CA ASN A 26 -22.03 2.24 -5.53
C ASN A 26 -22.40 2.81 -4.15
N ASP A 27 -21.69 2.40 -3.10
CA ASP A 27 -22.00 2.76 -1.72
C ASP A 27 -21.27 4.04 -1.25
N ASP A 28 -20.46 4.67 -2.12
CA ASP A 28 -19.56 5.81 -1.80
C ASP A 28 -18.65 5.54 -0.58
N VAL A 29 -18.21 4.28 -0.45
CA VAL A 29 -17.39 3.82 0.68
C VAL A 29 -15.91 4.03 0.36
N VAL A 30 -15.09 4.16 1.40
CA VAL A 30 -13.64 4.21 1.26
C VAL A 30 -13.06 2.80 1.04
N PRO A 31 -12.38 2.50 -0.08
CA PRO A 31 -11.73 1.22 -0.26
C PRO A 31 -10.55 1.09 0.68
N THR A 32 -10.46 -0.04 1.39
CA THR A 32 -9.33 -0.35 2.28
C THR A 32 -8.75 -1.74 1.99
N LYS A 33 -7.45 -1.93 2.29
CA LYS A 33 -6.81 -3.26 2.18
C LYS A 33 -7.52 -4.28 3.08
N SER A 34 -7.97 -3.87 4.27
CA SER A 34 -8.72 -4.71 5.19
C SER A 34 -10.10 -5.07 4.64
N GLY A 35 -10.82 -4.11 4.07
CA GLY A 35 -12.13 -4.34 3.44
C GLY A 35 -12.03 -5.32 2.26
N LEU A 36 -11.04 -5.14 1.40
CA LEU A 36 -10.76 -6.08 0.31
C LEU A 36 -10.46 -7.49 0.85
N THR A 37 -9.58 -7.59 1.86
CA THR A 37 -9.22 -8.87 2.50
C THR A 37 -10.45 -9.57 3.08
N TYR A 38 -11.32 -8.82 3.75
CA TYR A 38 -12.56 -9.31 4.33
C TYR A 38 -13.55 -9.76 3.26
N HIS A 39 -13.73 -8.99 2.18
CA HIS A 39 -14.62 -9.34 1.07
C HIS A 39 -14.16 -10.60 0.33
N LEU A 40 -12.86 -10.77 0.14
CA LEU A 40 -12.26 -12.01 -0.37
C LEU A 40 -12.39 -13.18 0.64
N GLY A 41 -12.90 -12.90 1.85
CA GLY A 41 -13.15 -13.85 2.93
C GLY A 41 -11.87 -14.46 3.49
N PHE A 42 -10.80 -13.68 3.55
CA PHE A 42 -9.61 -13.99 4.32
C PHE A 42 -9.76 -13.45 5.74
N VAL A 43 -9.23 -14.19 6.72
CA VAL A 43 -9.30 -13.83 8.14
C VAL A 43 -8.19 -12.87 8.58
N SER A 44 -7.15 -12.70 7.75
CA SER A 44 -6.04 -11.80 8.02
C SER A 44 -5.38 -11.34 6.74
N LYS A 45 -4.69 -10.19 6.78
CA LYS A 45 -3.87 -9.68 5.67
C LYS A 45 -2.73 -10.64 5.33
N THR A 46 -2.20 -11.35 6.34
CA THR A 46 -1.17 -12.38 6.14
C THR A 46 -1.65 -13.48 5.21
N ALA A 47 -2.89 -13.94 5.36
CA ALA A 47 -3.46 -14.96 4.48
C ALA A 47 -3.63 -14.46 3.03
N LEU A 48 -3.88 -13.17 2.82
CA LEU A 48 -3.87 -12.57 1.48
C LEU A 48 -2.44 -12.43 0.94
N ASN A 49 -1.45 -12.14 1.80
CA ASN A 49 -0.05 -12.04 1.39
C ASN A 49 0.54 -13.40 0.98
N GLU A 50 0.08 -14.51 1.55
CA GLU A 50 0.46 -15.86 1.09
C GLU A 50 0.15 -16.06 -0.40
N TYR A 51 -0.92 -15.42 -0.89
CA TYR A 51 -1.27 -15.46 -2.31
C TYR A 51 -0.29 -14.73 -3.23
N LEU A 52 0.46 -13.76 -2.71
CA LEU A 52 1.50 -13.08 -3.47
C LEU A 52 2.68 -14.01 -3.80
N GLY A 53 2.83 -15.11 -3.06
CA GLY A 53 3.90 -16.10 -3.20
C GLY A 53 3.54 -17.38 -3.96
N TYR A 54 2.30 -17.54 -4.44
CA TYR A 54 1.89 -18.75 -5.18
C TYR A 54 2.34 -18.73 -6.65
N GLU A 55 1.64 -17.97 -7.48
CA GLU A 55 2.00 -17.80 -8.91
C GLU A 55 1.95 -16.31 -9.23
N GLU A 56 2.76 -15.90 -10.20
CA GLU A 56 2.92 -14.50 -10.55
C GLU A 56 1.60 -13.84 -10.97
N ALA A 57 0.71 -14.59 -11.62
CA ALA A 57 -0.62 -14.12 -12.00
C ALA A 57 -1.50 -13.71 -10.79
N TYR A 58 -1.46 -14.46 -9.68
CA TYR A 58 -2.16 -14.05 -8.45
C TYR A 58 -1.54 -12.80 -7.85
N SER A 59 -0.20 -12.75 -7.82
CA SER A 59 0.55 -11.60 -7.32
C SER A 59 0.19 -10.32 -8.09
N TYR A 60 0.13 -10.41 -9.42
CA TYR A 60 -0.24 -9.31 -10.29
C TYR A 60 -1.65 -8.78 -9.98
N VAL A 61 -2.64 -9.67 -9.90
CA VAL A 61 -4.04 -9.31 -9.62
C VAL A 61 -4.20 -8.60 -8.27
N ILE A 62 -3.50 -9.07 -7.22
CA ILE A 62 -3.55 -8.45 -5.89
C ILE A 62 -2.81 -7.12 -5.86
N LYS A 63 -1.64 -7.02 -6.49
CA LYS A 63 -0.87 -5.78 -6.58
C LYS A 63 -1.65 -4.71 -7.34
N GLU A 64 -2.30 -5.07 -8.43
CA GLU A 64 -3.20 -4.18 -9.17
C GLU A 64 -4.31 -3.62 -8.26
N ALA A 65 -4.93 -4.48 -7.45
CA ALA A 65 -5.94 -4.06 -6.48
C ALA A 65 -5.39 -3.08 -5.44
N PHE A 66 -4.17 -3.28 -4.96
CA PHE A 66 -3.52 -2.37 -4.01
C PHE A 66 -3.22 -1.01 -4.63
N ILE A 67 -2.76 -0.97 -5.89
CA ILE A 67 -2.59 0.29 -6.64
C ILE A 67 -3.92 1.03 -6.79
N ARG A 68 -5.02 0.33 -7.05
CA ARG A 68 -6.35 0.98 -7.10
C ARG A 68 -6.76 1.62 -5.77
N ILE A 69 -6.46 0.97 -4.64
CA ILE A 69 -6.69 1.55 -3.31
C ILE A 69 -5.79 2.78 -3.12
N GLU A 70 -4.52 2.70 -3.51
CA GLU A 70 -3.57 3.80 -3.42
C GLU A 70 -4.03 5.04 -4.21
N ILE A 71 -4.44 4.86 -5.48
CA ILE A 71 -5.02 5.93 -6.31
C ILE A 71 -6.19 6.63 -5.62
N TRP A 72 -7.04 5.89 -4.90
CA TRP A 72 -8.14 6.49 -4.16
C TRP A 72 -7.64 7.43 -3.05
N TRP A 73 -6.63 6.99 -2.28
CA TRP A 73 -6.02 7.79 -1.22
C TRP A 73 -5.24 8.98 -1.76
N GLU A 74 -4.55 8.82 -2.89
CA GLU A 74 -3.89 9.92 -3.59
C GLU A 74 -4.88 10.98 -4.06
N LYS A 75 -5.99 10.59 -4.67
CA LYS A 75 -7.04 11.54 -5.11
C LYS A 75 -7.58 12.38 -3.95
N LYS A 76 -7.67 11.81 -2.75
CA LYS A 76 -8.10 12.55 -1.55
C LYS A 76 -7.11 13.65 -1.15
N LEU A 77 -5.85 13.62 -1.59
CA LEU A 77 -4.88 14.69 -1.33
C LEU A 77 -5.26 16.02 -1.99
N ALA A 78 -6.12 16.02 -3.01
CA ALA A 78 -6.64 17.24 -3.61
C ALA A 78 -7.75 17.92 -2.78
N GLY A 79 -8.18 17.30 -1.67
CA GLY A 79 -9.23 17.83 -0.79
C GLY A 79 -8.68 18.65 0.40
N ASN A 80 -9.58 19.04 1.30
CA ASN A 80 -9.24 19.88 2.47
C ASN A 80 -8.87 19.07 3.74
N CYS A 81 -9.21 17.78 3.81
CA CYS A 81 -9.00 16.92 4.97
C CYS A 81 -8.06 15.76 4.62
N VAL A 82 -6.77 16.07 4.44
CA VAL A 82 -5.80 15.16 3.81
C VAL A 82 -4.94 14.36 4.81
N THR A 83 -4.96 14.71 6.10
CA THR A 83 -4.06 14.12 7.11
C THR A 83 -4.17 12.59 7.18
N GLY A 84 -5.39 12.05 7.09
CA GLY A 84 -5.60 10.61 7.05
C GLY A 84 -5.02 9.95 5.80
N SER A 85 -5.16 10.60 4.64
CA SER A 85 -4.57 10.12 3.37
C SER A 85 -3.05 10.14 3.40
N ILE A 86 -2.46 11.23 3.91
CA ILE A 86 -1.00 11.34 4.07
C ILE A 86 -0.48 10.25 5.00
N PHE A 87 -1.13 10.05 6.16
CA PHE A 87 -0.78 8.99 7.09
C PHE A 87 -0.87 7.61 6.42
N TRP A 88 -1.94 7.34 5.66
CA TRP A 88 -2.12 6.08 4.98
C TRP A 88 -1.05 5.83 3.92
N LEU A 89 -0.78 6.80 3.04
CA LEU A 89 0.19 6.70 1.94
C LEU A 89 1.62 6.46 2.46
N LYS A 90 2.01 7.14 3.53
CA LYS A 90 3.33 6.92 4.16
C LYS A 90 3.48 5.50 4.71
N ASN A 91 2.48 5.03 5.44
CA ASN A 91 2.56 3.74 6.14
C ASN A 91 2.25 2.53 5.23
N ASN A 92 1.54 2.72 4.11
CA ASN A 92 1.00 1.60 3.32
C ASN A 92 1.36 1.63 1.84
N ALA A 93 1.82 2.77 1.31
CA ALA A 93 2.23 2.96 -0.09
C ALA A 93 3.72 3.37 -0.23
N GLY A 94 4.45 3.52 0.88
CA GLY A 94 5.89 3.80 0.86
C GLY A 94 6.27 5.25 0.59
N TYR A 95 5.31 6.18 0.74
CA TYR A 95 5.58 7.62 0.56
C TYR A 95 6.43 8.12 1.72
N ALA A 96 7.31 9.07 1.46
CA ALA A 96 8.14 9.71 2.48
C ALA A 96 8.21 11.20 2.23
N ASP A 97 8.29 12.00 3.29
CA ASP A 97 8.55 13.43 3.15
C ASP A 97 10.00 13.63 2.68
N LYS A 98 10.19 14.53 1.73
CA LYS A 98 11.54 14.97 1.34
C LYS A 98 12.04 15.98 2.37
N THR A 99 13.25 15.76 2.89
CA THR A 99 13.94 16.71 3.78
C THR A 99 15.16 17.29 3.08
N GLU A 100 15.30 18.62 3.08
CA GLU A 100 16.50 19.31 2.60
C GLU A 100 17.20 20.00 3.78
N THR A 101 18.41 19.55 4.11
CA THR A 101 19.22 20.12 5.20
C THR A 101 20.42 20.83 4.58
N ARG A 102 20.49 22.16 4.72
CA ARG A 102 21.68 22.94 4.35
C ARG A 102 22.62 23.03 5.55
N HIS A 103 23.81 22.44 5.41
CA HIS A 103 24.89 22.62 6.37
C HIS A 103 25.73 23.83 5.95
N SER A 104 25.70 24.89 6.74
CA SER A 104 26.59 26.04 6.61
C SER A 104 27.41 26.17 7.89
N GLY A 105 28.71 25.93 7.80
CA GLY A 105 29.66 26.05 8.90
C GLY A 105 31.03 26.52 8.40
N GLU A 106 31.71 27.31 9.21
CA GLU A 106 33.08 27.78 8.95
C GLU A 106 34.07 26.69 9.38
N VAL A 107 34.90 26.21 8.45
CA VAL A 107 35.90 25.18 8.74
C VAL A 107 37.17 25.85 9.28
N SER A 108 37.35 25.84 10.59
CA SER A 108 38.60 26.31 11.21
C SER A 108 39.64 25.18 11.22
N LEU A 109 40.67 25.30 10.39
CA LEU A 109 41.83 24.40 10.41
C LEU A 109 42.81 24.84 11.51
N THR A 110 42.88 24.12 12.62
CA THR A 110 43.95 24.31 13.61
C THR A 110 45.15 23.43 13.27
N ALA A 111 46.31 24.05 13.07
CA ALA A 111 47.57 23.36 12.76
C ALA A 111 48.01 22.43 13.91
N PRO A 112 48.56 21.24 13.61
CA PRO A 112 49.03 20.32 14.65
C PRO A 112 50.28 20.89 15.34
N LYS A 113 50.30 20.82 16.68
CA LYS A 113 51.50 21.10 17.47
C LYS A 113 52.48 19.93 17.32
N ILE A 114 53.62 20.19 16.71
CA ILE A 114 54.77 19.28 16.66
C ILE A 114 55.43 19.35 18.04
N ALA A 115 55.46 18.21 18.74
CA ALA A 115 56.19 18.02 20.00
C ALA A 115 57.51 17.30 19.72
#